data_AF-A0A5E5P1Y8-F1
#
_entry.id   AF-A0A5E5P1Y8-F1
#
_cell.length_a   1.000
_cell.length_b   1.000
_cell.length_c   1.000
_cell.angle_alpha   90.00
_cell.angle_beta   90.00
_cell.angle_gamma   90.00
#
_symmetry.space_group_name_H-M   'P 1'
#
loop_
_entity.id
_entity.type
_entity.pdbx_description
1 polymer ?
#
loop_
_entity_poly.entity_id
_entity_poly.type
_entity_poly.pdbx_seq_one_letter_code
_entity_poly.pdbx_strand_id
1 'polypeptide(L)' 'MFHSFGYRGHTIHIAIPDRSSVEEIKVQLHHDDGGFDLVPCKTLLGAKRRITRYVRDQGKPDQPAGAH' A
#
# COMPACT_ATOMS: atom_id res chain seq x y z
N MET A 1 7.99 -16.48 -8.95
CA MET A 1 8.94 -15.37 -8.72
C MET A 1 8.40 -14.52 -7.57
N PHE A 2 9.26 -14.02 -6.69
CA PHE A 2 8.86 -13.15 -5.59
C PHE A 2 9.86 -12.00 -5.46
N HIS A 3 9.36 -10.77 -5.42
CA HIS A 3 10.17 -9.56 -5.27
C HIS A 3 9.44 -8.59 -4.36
N SER A 4 10.19 -7.89 -3.49
CA SER A 4 9.63 -6.87 -2.60
C SER A 4 10.57 -5.69 -2.54
N PHE A 5 10.01 -4.48 -2.42
CA PHE A 5 10.79 -3.26 -2.27
C PHE A 5 10.03 -2.17 -1.51
N GLY A 6 10.79 -1.26 -0.90
CA GLY A 6 10.25 -0.14 -0.16
C GLY A 6 9.80 1.01 -1.05
N TYR A 7 8.72 1.69 -0.65
CA TYR A 7 8.24 2.93 -1.25
C TYR A 7 7.58 3.78 -0.16
N ARG A 8 8.18 4.94 0.15
CA ARG A 8 7.68 5.91 1.16
C ARG A 8 7.38 5.30 2.54
N GLY A 9 8.30 4.48 3.08
CA GLY A 9 8.13 3.85 4.39
C GLY A 9 7.20 2.62 4.40
N HIS A 10 6.69 2.21 3.24
CA HIS A 10 5.82 1.05 3.07
C HIS A 10 6.43 0.04 2.10
N THR A 11 5.91 -1.19 2.07
CA THR A 11 6.47 -2.26 1.22
C THR A 11 5.51 -2.64 0.12
N ILE A 12 6.02 -2.83 -1.10
CA ILE A 12 5.27 -3.42 -2.23
C ILE A 12 5.83 -4.83 -2.45
N HIS A 13 4.94 -5.81 -2.50
CA HIS A 13 5.23 -7.20 -2.83
C HIS A 13 4.70 -7.51 -4.22
N ILE A 14 5.51 -8.16 -5.04
CA ILE A 14 5.16 -8.67 -6.36
C ILE A 14 5.47 -10.15 -6.35
N ALA A 15 4.47 -10.99 -6.62
CA ALA A 15 4.58 -12.43 -6.56
C ALA A 15 3.87 -13.07 -7.74
N ILE A 16 4.40 -14.21 -8.22
CA ILE A 16 3.67 -15.13 -9.08
C ILE A 16 3.55 -16.42 -8.25
N PRO A 17 2.41 -16.65 -7.57
CA PRO A 17 2.28 -17.68 -6.53
C PRO A 17 2.14 -19.10 -7.08
N ASP A 18 1.70 -19.27 -8.33
CA ASP A 18 1.42 -20.57 -8.94
C ASP A 18 1.80 -20.62 -10.43
N ARG A 19 1.40 -21.69 -11.13
CA ARG A 19 1.61 -21.86 -12.57
C ARG A 19 0.64 -21.05 -13.44
N SER A 20 -0.29 -20.28 -12.85
CA SER A 20 -1.29 -19.49 -13.60
C SER A 20 -0.69 -18.30 -14.34
N SER A 21 0.58 -17.96 -14.07
CA SER A 21 1.30 -16.81 -14.65
C SER A 21 0.72 -15.45 -14.31
N VAL A 22 -0.22 -15.37 -13.35
CA VAL A 22 -0.79 -14.09 -12.92
C VAL A 22 0.10 -13.46 -11.85
N GLU A 23 0.55 -12.24 -12.12
CA GLU A 23 1.28 -11.42 -11.17
C GLU A 23 0.33 -10.86 -10.10
N GLU A 24 0.56 -11.21 -8.84
CA GLU A 24 -0.06 -10.62 -7.67
C GLU A 24 0.79 -9.45 -7.15
N ILE A 25 0.15 -8.30 -6.96
CA ILE A 25 0.79 -7.14 -6.33
C ILE A 25 0.04 -6.84 -5.03
N LYS A 26 0.78 -6.77 -3.92
CA LYS A 26 0.23 -6.41 -2.60
C LYS A 26 1.05 -5.28 -1.99
N VAL A 27 0.40 -4.40 -1.25
CA VAL A 27 1.05 -3.33 -0.48
C VAL A 27 0.94 -3.65 0.99
N GLN A 28 2.05 -3.61 1.71
CA GLN A 28 2.09 -3.61 3.16
C GLN A 28 2.18 -2.15 3.64
N LEU A 29 1.05 -1.62 4.12
CA LEU A 29 0.95 -0.30 4.73
C LEU A 29 1.30 -0.45 6.22
N HIS A 30 2.28 0.29 6.69
CA HIS A 30 2.75 0.24 8.08
C HIS A 30 2.03 1.32 8.88
N HIS A 31 1.61 0.96 10.08
CA HIS A 31 0.95 1.83 11.04
C HIS A 31 1.99 2.37 12.04
N ASP A 32 1.66 3.48 12.70
CA ASP A 32 2.58 4.12 13.67
C ASP A 32 2.73 3.29 14.96
N ASP A 33 1.79 2.39 15.24
CA ASP A 33 1.83 1.45 16.36
C ASP A 33 2.68 0.19 16.09
N GLY A 34 3.32 0.13 14.91
CA GLY A 34 4.12 -1.02 14.46
C GLY A 34 3.32 -2.11 13.75
N GLY A 35 2.00 -1.95 13.63
CA GLY A 35 1.11 -2.81 12.86
C GLY A 35 1.24 -2.62 11.35
N PHE A 36 0.52 -3.45 10.58
CA PHE A 36 0.40 -3.26 9.14
C PHE A 36 -0.88 -3.84 8.53
N ASP A 37 -1.31 -3.24 7.41
CA ASP A 37 -2.34 -3.79 6.52
C ASP A 37 -1.71 -4.31 5.22
N LEU A 38 -2.17 -5.49 4.76
CA LEU A 38 -1.80 -6.04 3.46
C LEU A 38 -2.94 -5.84 2.44
N VAL A 39 -2.73 -4.98 1.45
CA VAL A 39 -3.76 -4.55 0.50
C VAL A 39 -3.44 -5.00 -0.93
N PRO A 40 -4.28 -5.81 -1.58
CA PRO A 40 -4.08 -6.22 -2.97
C PRO A 40 -4.23 -5.03 -3.93
N CYS A 41 -3.41 -5.01 -4.96
CA CYS A 41 -3.40 -4.01 -6.03
C CYS A 41 -3.33 -4.71 -7.39
N LYS A 42 -4.01 -4.14 -8.38
CA LYS A 42 -4.00 -4.69 -9.75
C LYS A 42 -2.72 -4.34 -10.53
N THR A 43 -2.06 -3.24 -10.16
CA THR A 43 -0.89 -2.71 -10.88
C THR A 43 0.10 -2.07 -9.91
N LEU A 44 1.36 -1.99 -10.32
CA LEU A 44 2.40 -1.30 -9.54
C LEU A 44 2.10 0.20 -9.38
N LEU A 45 1.57 0.84 -10.42
CA LEU A 45 1.13 2.24 -10.32
C LEU A 45 0.00 2.39 -9.30
N GLY A 46 -0.94 1.43 -9.27
CA GLY A 46 -2.01 1.38 -8.28
C GLY A 46 -1.46 1.27 -6.85
N ALA A 47 -0.47 0.40 -6.65
CA ALA A 47 0.23 0.25 -5.37
C ALA A 47 0.89 1.56 -4.91
N LYS A 48 1.68 2.21 -5.78
CA LYS A 48 2.31 3.51 -5.46
C LYS A 48 1.27 4.59 -5.15
N ARG A 49 0.17 4.67 -5.90
CA ARG A 49 -0.94 5.61 -5.65
C ARG A 49 -1.66 5.32 -4.33
N ARG A 50 -1.82 4.04 -3.96
CA ARG A 50 -2.40 3.62 -2.66
C ARG A 50 -1.54 4.15 -1.51
N ILE A 51 -0.24 3.88 -1.55
CA ILE A 51 0.72 4.35 -0.54
C ILE A 51 0.72 5.88 -0.46
N THR A 52 0.79 6.57 -1.60
CA THR A 52 0.78 8.04 -1.61
C THR A 52 -0.48 8.61 -0.96
N ARG A 53 -1.65 7.99 -1.17
CA ARG A 53 -2.89 8.41 -0.50
C ARG A 53 -2.82 8.13 1.00
N TYR A 54 -2.41 6.93 1.40
CA TYR A 54 -2.28 6.56 2.81
C TYR A 54 -1.39 7.55 3.59
N VAL A 55 -0.19 7.82 3.10
CA VAL A 55 0.75 8.78 3.72
C VAL A 55 0.17 10.20 3.78
N ARG A 56 -0.53 10.63 2.72
CA ARG A 56 -1.17 11.95 2.70
C ARG A 56 -2.30 12.06 3.72
N ASP A 57 -3.10 11.01 3.84
CA ASP A 57 -4.25 11.00 4.72
C ASP A 57 -3.81 10.88 6.19
N GLN A 58 -2.68 10.20 6.49
CA GLN A 58 -2.03 10.25 7.82
C GLN A 58 -1.43 11.64 8.15
N GLY A 59 -0.88 12.33 7.15
CA GLY A 59 -0.32 13.69 7.33
C GLY A 59 -1.38 14.79 7.50
N LYS A 60 -2.67 14.46 7.41
CA LYS A 60 -3.76 15.37 7.72
C LYS A 60 -4.24 15.07 9.15
N PRO A 61 -3.94 15.92 10.15
CA PRO A 61 -4.64 15.82 11.42
C PRO A 61 -6.14 15.98 11.14
N ASP A 62 -6.96 15.18 11.84
CA ASP A 62 -8.42 15.17 11.75
C ASP A 62 -8.96 16.60 11.63
N GLN A 63 -9.30 17.01 10.41
CA GLN A 63 -10.06 18.22 10.19
C GLN A 63 -11.52 17.79 10.43
N PRO A 64 -12.18 18.22 11.51
CA PRO A 64 -13.54 17.79 11.78
C PRO A 64 -14.41 18.18 10.58
N ALA A 65 -15.16 17.21 10.08
CA ALA A 65 -16.17 17.42 9.06
C ALA A 65 -17.26 18.34 9.63
N GLY A 66 -17.16 19.64 9.37
CA GLY A 66 -18.21 20.60 9.72
C GLY A 66 -17.70 22.03 9.86
N ALA A 67 -17.76 22.80 8.76
CA ALA A 67 -17.85 24.25 8.81
C ALA A 67 -18.48 24.76 7.50
N HIS A 68 -19.80 24.65 7.40
CA HIS A 68 -20.64 25.52 6.58
C HIS A 68 -21.99 25.69 7.26
#